data_AF-A0A1T0AT02-F1
#
_entry.id   AF-A0A1T0AT02-F1
#
_cell.length_a   1.000
_cell.length_b   1.000
_cell.length_c   1.000
_cell.angle_alpha   90.00
_cell.angle_beta   90.00
_cell.angle_gamma   90.00
#
_symmetry.space_group_name_H-M   'P 1'
#
loop_
_entity.id
_entity.type
_entity.pdbx_description
1 polymer ?
#
loop_
_entity_poly.entity_id
_entity_poly.type
_entity_poly.pdbx_seq_one_letter_code
_entity_poly.pdbx_strand_id
1 'polypeptide(L)'
;MKLIKLSVAALIALVLSACGDKPATTTSTPAKAETTQTVENKDTTAEDYKKFLEWQAVQEKALNDSTISAVANVDKNDAKALKTAIDQALLGAINNIKASAATLDIKDPKVNTLKEKVIEVMSLGAELVVEGEKLTQNPSQEAHKAFNDLKTKLEQAAKEGQAIEAELNQKYGPAPQSAPYVPQSEVSPASTEPTQK
;
A
#
# COMPACT_ATOMS: atom_id res chain seq x y z
N MET A 1 -2.89 37.27 -3.48
CA MET A 1 -3.41 36.84 -4.79
C MET A 1 -3.78 35.38 -4.72
N LYS A 2 -5.01 35.05 -5.13
CA LYS A 2 -5.63 33.74 -4.99
C LYS A 2 -5.65 33.10 -6.38
N LEU A 3 -4.85 32.06 -6.60
CA LEU A 3 -4.82 31.34 -7.88
C LEU A 3 -5.77 30.14 -7.80
N ILE A 4 -6.71 30.16 -8.74
CA ILE A 4 -7.87 29.30 -8.87
C ILE A 4 -7.41 27.92 -9.35
N LYS A 5 -7.75 26.87 -8.59
CA LYS A 5 -7.52 25.46 -8.95
C LYS A 5 -8.56 25.06 -10.00
N LEU A 6 -8.11 24.82 -11.24
CA LEU A 6 -8.90 24.13 -12.26
C LEU A 6 -9.05 22.65 -11.87
N SER A 7 -10.27 22.28 -11.48
CA SER A 7 -10.65 20.91 -11.15
C SER A 7 -10.97 20.13 -12.43
N VAL A 8 -10.23 19.05 -12.67
CA VAL A 8 -10.49 18.06 -13.73
C VAL A 8 -11.60 17.12 -13.26
N ALA A 9 -12.85 17.59 -13.32
CA ALA A 9 -14.03 16.82 -12.92
C ALA A 9 -15.05 16.74 -14.05
N ALA A 10 -14.64 16.29 -15.24
CA ALA A 10 -15.52 16.18 -16.41
C ALA A 10 -15.37 14.88 -17.21
N LEU A 11 -14.94 13.76 -16.61
CA LEU A 11 -14.77 12.51 -17.37
C LEU A 11 -15.36 11.22 -16.78
N ILE A 12 -16.23 11.28 -15.76
CA ILE A 12 -16.86 10.05 -15.24
C ILE A 12 -18.38 10.24 -15.22
N ALA A 13 -18.99 10.13 -16.40
CA ALA A 13 -20.45 10.14 -16.56
C ALA A 13 -20.97 9.13 -17.60
N LEU A 14 -20.20 8.10 -17.97
CA LEU A 14 -20.68 7.06 -18.89
C LEU A 14 -20.06 5.71 -18.51
N VAL A 15 -20.82 4.89 -17.79
CA VAL A 15 -21.14 3.47 -18.10
C VAL A 15 -21.70 2.83 -16.81
N LEU A 16 -23.00 3.02 -16.57
CA LEU A 16 -23.83 2.21 -15.67
C LEU A 16 -25.20 2.02 -16.34
N SER A 17 -25.22 1.29 -17.46
CA SER A 17 -26.48 0.90 -18.11
C SER A 17 -26.31 -0.44 -18.83
N ALA A 18 -26.38 -1.55 -18.08
CA ALA A 18 -26.88 -2.84 -18.59
C ALA A 18 -27.04 -3.81 -17.42
N CYS A 19 -28.21 -3.77 -16.79
CA CYS A 19 -28.78 -4.91 -16.08
C CYS A 19 -29.58 -5.74 -17.12
N GLY A 20 -29.55 -7.07 -17.02
CA GLY A 20 -30.33 -7.95 -17.89
C GLY A 20 -30.47 -9.38 -17.33
N ASP A 21 -31.61 -9.63 -16.67
CA ASP A 21 -32.44 -10.85 -16.53
C ASP A 21 -31.77 -12.26 -16.46
N LYS A 22 -31.92 -13.16 -15.46
CA LYS A 22 -33.04 -13.81 -14.70
C LYS A 22 -32.92 -15.37 -14.89
N PRO A 23 -33.74 -16.24 -14.25
CA PRO A 23 -33.45 -17.03 -13.03
C PRO A 23 -33.20 -18.54 -13.28
N ALA A 24 -32.72 -19.28 -12.27
CA ALA A 24 -32.85 -20.74 -12.23
C ALA A 24 -33.18 -21.26 -10.82
N THR A 25 -34.37 -21.84 -10.71
CA THR A 25 -34.88 -22.64 -9.60
C THR A 25 -34.39 -24.07 -9.75
N THR A 26 -33.85 -24.68 -8.68
CA THR A 26 -33.96 -26.13 -8.43
C THR A 26 -34.09 -26.40 -6.93
N THR A 27 -34.99 -27.33 -6.62
CA THR A 27 -35.50 -27.71 -5.30
C THR A 27 -34.83 -28.99 -4.77
N SER A 28 -34.56 -28.98 -3.45
CA SER A 28 -34.72 -30.06 -2.45
C SER A 28 -33.90 -31.38 -2.50
N THR A 29 -33.18 -31.70 -1.42
CA THR A 29 -33.54 -32.73 -0.37
C THR A 29 -32.33 -33.05 0.55
N PRO A 30 -32.50 -33.41 1.84
CA PRO A 30 -31.48 -33.27 2.90
C PRO A 30 -30.82 -34.60 3.35
N ALA A 31 -29.87 -34.44 4.28
CA ALA A 31 -29.28 -35.37 5.25
C ALA A 31 -27.88 -35.92 4.95
N LYS A 32 -26.89 -35.38 5.68
CA LYS A 32 -26.10 -36.16 6.64
C LYS A 32 -25.43 -35.21 7.64
N ALA A 33 -25.79 -35.35 8.90
CA ALA A 33 -25.10 -34.72 10.01
C ALA A 33 -23.75 -35.44 10.19
N GLU A 34 -22.66 -34.74 9.91
CA GLU A 34 -21.35 -35.04 10.49
C GLU A 34 -20.97 -33.87 11.38
N THR A 35 -20.69 -34.21 12.62
CA THR A 35 -20.20 -33.33 13.68
C THR A 35 -18.81 -32.84 13.31
N THR A 36 -18.73 -31.84 12.44
CA THR A 36 -17.52 -31.04 12.28
C THR A 36 -17.55 -30.03 13.40
N GLN A 37 -16.55 -30.09 14.29
CA GLN A 37 -16.29 -29.04 15.27
C GLN A 37 -16.25 -27.72 14.50
N THR A 38 -17.28 -26.90 14.70
CA THR A 38 -17.25 -25.50 14.31
C THR A 38 -16.22 -24.84 15.21
N VAL A 39 -14.94 -24.95 14.84
CA VAL A 39 -14.02 -23.86 15.11
C VAL A 39 -14.67 -22.71 14.37
N GLU A 40 -15.26 -21.78 15.12
CA GLU A 40 -15.74 -20.51 14.60
C GLU A 40 -14.54 -19.86 13.90
N ASN A 41 -14.39 -20.13 12.60
CA ASN A 41 -13.42 -19.45 11.76
C ASN A 41 -14.01 -18.06 11.54
N LYS A 42 -13.95 -17.25 12.60
CA LYS A 42 -14.29 -15.84 12.55
C LYS A 42 -13.39 -15.27 11.47
N ASP A 43 -14.00 -14.73 10.42
CA ASP A 43 -13.26 -14.02 9.38
C ASP A 43 -12.52 -12.85 10.05
N THR A 44 -11.21 -13.01 10.28
CA THR A 44 -10.35 -11.98 10.88
C THR A 44 -9.74 -11.07 9.82
N THR A 45 -10.01 -11.31 8.53
CA THR A 45 -9.31 -10.64 7.42
C THR A 45 -9.39 -9.12 7.53
N ALA A 46 -10.58 -8.57 7.79
CA ALA A 46 -10.75 -7.12 7.89
C ALA A 46 -10.01 -6.50 9.09
N GLU A 47 -10.03 -7.18 10.24
CA GLU A 47 -9.34 -6.71 11.45
C GLU A 47 -7.82 -6.78 11.27
N ASP A 48 -7.32 -7.90 10.78
CA ASP A 48 -5.90 -8.12 10.59
C ASP A 48 -5.34 -7.23 9.48
N TYR A 49 -6.10 -7.01 8.39
CA TYR A 49 -5.68 -6.08 7.34
C TYR A 49 -5.60 -4.65 7.87
N LYS A 50 -6.55 -4.23 8.71
CA LYS A 50 -6.47 -2.92 9.37
C LYS A 50 -5.22 -2.80 10.27
N LYS A 51 -4.94 -3.82 11.10
CA LYS A 51 -3.71 -3.85 11.93
C LYS A 51 -2.45 -3.76 11.07
N PHE A 52 -2.43 -4.46 9.94
CA PHE A 52 -1.33 -4.42 8.98
C PHE A 52 -1.13 -3.00 8.41
N LEU A 53 -2.20 -2.32 7.98
CA LEU A 53 -2.12 -0.95 7.47
C LEU A 53 -1.63 0.05 8.53
N GLU A 54 -2.12 -0.07 9.76
CA GLU A 54 -1.66 0.76 10.89
C GLU A 54 -0.18 0.52 11.18
N TRP A 55 0.25 -0.74 11.20
CA TRP A 55 1.66 -1.11 11.35
C TRP A 55 2.53 -0.53 10.24
N GLN A 56 2.08 -0.62 8.98
CA GLN A 56 2.80 -0.10 7.81
C GLN A 56 2.98 1.42 7.88
N ALA A 57 1.94 2.16 8.26
CA ALA A 57 2.01 3.62 8.45
C ALA A 57 3.03 4.02 9.54
N VAL A 58 3.12 3.24 10.63
CA VAL A 58 4.15 3.45 11.66
C VAL A 58 5.56 3.20 11.09
N GLN A 59 5.74 2.15 10.28
CA GLN A 59 7.04 1.85 9.66
C GLN A 59 7.46 2.92 8.65
N GLU A 60 6.54 3.41 7.81
CA GLU A 60 6.81 4.47 6.84
C GLU A 60 7.29 5.75 7.54
N LYS A 61 6.59 6.16 8.60
CA LYS A 61 6.99 7.31 9.41
C LYS A 61 8.38 7.08 10.04
N ALA A 62 8.61 5.92 10.64
CA ALA A 62 9.88 5.61 11.30
C ALA A 62 11.05 5.60 10.30
N LEU A 63 10.85 5.07 9.09
CA LEU A 63 11.85 5.07 8.02
C LEU A 63 12.17 6.50 7.56
N ASN A 64 11.14 7.33 7.36
CA ASN A 64 11.31 8.74 7.01
C ASN A 64 12.10 9.51 8.10
N ASP A 65 11.72 9.34 9.37
CA ASP A 65 12.39 9.98 10.50
C ASP A 65 13.85 9.52 10.64
N SER A 66 14.12 8.23 10.41
CA SER A 66 15.48 7.66 10.39
C SER A 66 16.32 8.29 9.27
N THR A 67 15.77 8.39 8.06
CA THR A 67 16.45 8.98 6.91
C THR A 67 16.74 10.46 7.13
N ILE A 68 15.78 11.23 7.63
CA ILE A 68 15.96 12.65 7.98
C ILE A 68 17.07 12.80 9.02
N SER A 69 17.04 11.98 10.07
CA SER A 69 18.03 12.02 11.15
C SER A 69 19.43 11.68 10.65
N ALA A 70 19.55 10.72 9.74
CA ALA A 70 20.81 10.31 9.14
C ALA A 70 21.45 11.43 8.31
N VAL A 71 20.66 12.18 7.54
CA VAL A 71 21.19 13.27 6.69
C VAL A 71 21.41 14.59 7.44
N ALA A 72 20.80 14.77 8.62
CA ALA A 72 20.87 16.02 9.37
C ALA A 72 22.29 16.36 9.86
N ASN A 73 23.09 15.34 10.17
CA ASN A 73 24.42 15.50 10.77
C ASN A 73 25.58 15.25 9.81
N VAL A 74 25.29 15.06 8.51
CA VAL A 74 26.28 14.77 7.48
C VAL A 74 26.63 16.03 6.70
N ASP A 75 27.92 16.22 6.38
CA ASP A 75 28.33 17.25 5.43
C ASP A 75 27.73 16.94 4.06
N LYS A 76 26.84 17.82 3.59
CA LYS A 76 26.12 17.64 2.32
C LYS A 76 27.03 17.73 1.09
N ASN A 77 28.26 18.22 1.25
CA ASN A 77 29.26 18.23 0.19
C ASN A 77 30.07 16.92 0.11
N ASP A 78 30.00 16.08 1.14
CA ASP A 78 30.60 14.75 1.14
C ASP A 78 29.57 13.71 0.66
N ALA A 79 29.54 13.51 -0.66
CA ALA A 79 28.65 12.55 -1.30
C ALA A 79 28.83 11.11 -0.78
N LYS A 80 30.04 10.74 -0.36
CA LYS A 80 30.32 9.41 0.18
C LYS A 80 29.74 9.28 1.58
N ALA A 81 29.98 10.26 2.46
CA ALA A 81 29.40 10.28 3.79
C ALA A 81 27.86 10.30 3.74
N LEU A 82 27.27 11.06 2.81
CA LEU A 82 25.82 11.11 2.62
C LEU A 82 25.26 9.75 2.19
N LYS A 83 25.87 9.10 1.20
CA LYS A 83 25.47 7.77 0.75
C LYS A 83 25.57 6.76 1.90
N THR A 84 26.70 6.71 2.60
CA THR A 84 26.90 5.79 3.73
C THR A 84 25.89 5.99 4.84
N ALA A 85 25.57 7.24 5.19
CA ALA A 85 24.58 7.52 6.23
C ALA A 85 23.17 7.05 5.84
N ILE A 86 22.77 7.27 4.58
CA ILE A 86 21.47 6.81 4.07
C ILE A 86 21.42 5.27 4.02
N ASP A 87 22.46 4.61 3.51
CA ASP A 87 22.50 3.16 3.41
C ASP A 87 22.43 2.51 4.81
N GLN A 88 23.19 3.03 5.77
CA GLN A 88 23.13 2.56 7.16
C GLN A 88 21.76 2.77 7.80
N ALA A 89 21.13 3.93 7.57
CA ALA A 89 19.80 4.23 8.07
C ALA A 89 18.74 3.28 7.47
N LEU A 90 18.82 2.99 6.18
CA LEU A 90 17.93 2.07 5.49
C LEU A 90 18.10 0.64 6.01
N LEU A 91 19.34 0.13 6.07
CA LEU A 91 19.64 -1.22 6.56
C LEU A 91 19.22 -1.39 8.02
N GLY A 92 19.48 -0.39 8.86
CA GLY A 92 19.03 -0.37 10.25
C GLY A 92 17.50 -0.37 10.38
N ALA A 93 16.82 0.46 9.59
CA ALA A 93 15.36 0.52 9.59
C ALA A 93 14.73 -0.80 9.16
N ILE A 94 15.26 -1.48 8.15
CA ILE A 94 14.76 -2.78 7.69
C ILE A 94 14.87 -3.84 8.79
N ASN A 95 15.97 -3.86 9.56
CA ASN A 95 16.11 -4.78 10.69
C ASN A 95 15.08 -4.48 11.79
N ASN A 96 14.82 -3.22 12.09
CA ASN A 96 13.80 -2.82 13.06
C ASN A 96 12.39 -3.20 12.58
N ILE A 97 12.11 -3.04 11.28
CA ILE A 97 10.84 -3.43 10.66
C ILE A 97 10.63 -4.95 10.75
N LYS A 98 11.66 -5.75 10.47
CA LYS A 98 11.62 -7.22 10.63
C LYS A 98 11.30 -7.62 12.07
N ALA A 99 11.98 -7.00 13.03
CA ALA A 99 11.74 -7.26 14.45
C ALA A 99 10.31 -6.87 14.86
N SER A 100 9.83 -5.70 14.43
CA SER A 100 8.47 -5.21 14.65
C SER A 100 7.42 -6.16 14.03
N ALA A 101 7.63 -6.61 12.79
CA ALA A 101 6.73 -7.52 12.11
C ALA A 101 6.59 -8.89 12.79
N ALA A 102 7.65 -9.37 13.45
CA ALA A 102 7.61 -10.62 14.22
C ALA A 102 6.69 -10.51 15.45
N THR A 103 6.43 -9.29 15.94
CA THR A 103 5.50 -9.02 17.04
C THR A 103 4.07 -8.76 16.57
N LEU A 104 3.86 -8.55 15.27
CA LEU A 104 2.55 -8.25 14.70
C LEU A 104 1.72 -9.54 14.57
N ASP A 105 0.69 -9.64 15.41
CA ASP A 105 -0.22 -10.78 15.43
C ASP A 105 -1.27 -10.67 14.31
N ILE A 106 -1.07 -11.46 13.26
CA ILE A 106 -1.93 -11.57 12.09
C ILE A 106 -2.37 -13.03 11.99
N LYS A 107 -3.68 -13.28 12.02
CA LYS A 107 -4.25 -14.63 11.95
C LYS A 107 -4.65 -15.00 10.53
N ASP A 108 -5.14 -14.04 9.77
CA ASP A 108 -5.55 -14.29 8.39
C ASP A 108 -4.34 -14.66 7.50
N PRO A 109 -4.39 -15.82 6.80
CA PRO A 109 -3.28 -16.26 5.96
C PRO A 109 -2.93 -15.28 4.84
N LYS A 110 -3.92 -14.64 4.22
CA LYS A 110 -3.69 -13.71 3.10
C LYS A 110 -3.01 -12.43 3.58
N VAL A 111 -3.46 -11.86 4.70
CA VAL A 111 -2.81 -10.71 5.33
C VAL A 111 -1.40 -11.07 5.81
N ASN A 112 -1.19 -12.30 6.34
CA ASN A 112 0.14 -12.72 6.74
C ASN A 112 1.08 -12.87 5.53
N THR A 113 0.61 -13.44 4.41
CA THR A 113 1.40 -13.48 3.17
C THR A 113 1.72 -12.08 2.65
N LEU A 114 0.80 -11.11 2.75
CA LEU A 114 1.10 -9.72 2.41
C LEU A 114 2.22 -9.14 3.28
N LYS A 115 2.15 -9.34 4.61
CA LYS A 115 3.20 -8.92 5.55
C LYS A 115 4.56 -9.52 5.17
N GLU A 116 4.60 -10.81 4.89
CA GLU A 116 5.82 -11.51 4.46
C GLU A 116 6.38 -10.94 3.15
N LYS A 117 5.51 -10.68 2.15
CA LYS A 117 5.93 -10.10 0.87
C LYS A 117 6.47 -8.68 1.01
N VAL A 118 5.87 -7.84 1.85
CA VAL A 118 6.41 -6.50 2.13
C VAL A 118 7.81 -6.59 2.75
N ILE A 119 8.01 -7.49 3.72
CA ILE A 119 9.34 -7.69 4.34
C ILE A 119 10.35 -8.25 3.32
N GLU A 120 9.92 -9.16 2.45
CA GLU A 120 10.75 -9.73 1.39
C GLU A 120 11.20 -8.65 0.41
N VAL A 121 10.28 -7.80 -0.07
CA VAL A 121 10.59 -6.67 -0.96
C VAL A 121 11.59 -5.71 -0.31
N MET A 122 11.38 -5.35 0.96
CA MET A 122 12.33 -4.48 1.66
C MET A 122 13.70 -5.13 1.83
N SER A 123 13.75 -6.43 2.13
CA SER A 123 15.00 -7.19 2.29
C SER A 123 15.77 -7.30 0.98
N LEU A 124 15.09 -7.65 -0.11
CA LEU A 124 15.69 -7.75 -1.44
C LEU A 124 16.17 -6.37 -1.92
N GLY A 125 15.45 -5.29 -1.60
CA GLY A 125 15.90 -3.92 -1.86
C GLY A 125 17.21 -3.59 -1.13
N ALA A 126 17.34 -3.95 0.15
CA ALA A 126 18.59 -3.81 0.90
C ALA A 126 19.73 -4.64 0.31
N GLU A 127 19.48 -5.89 -0.06
CA GLU A 127 20.46 -6.74 -0.73
C GLU A 127 20.91 -6.13 -2.07
N LEU A 128 19.99 -5.54 -2.83
CA LEU A 128 20.30 -4.87 -4.08
C LEU A 128 21.20 -3.64 -3.88
N VAL A 129 21.01 -2.88 -2.80
CA VAL A 129 21.91 -1.77 -2.43
C VAL A 129 23.32 -2.30 -2.16
N VAL A 130 23.45 -3.34 -1.33
CA VAL A 130 24.74 -3.96 -1.00
C VAL A 130 25.41 -4.55 -2.25
N GLU A 131 24.67 -5.24 -3.10
CA GLU A 131 25.21 -5.82 -4.33
C GLU A 131 25.60 -4.74 -5.36
N GLY A 132 24.85 -3.63 -5.42
CA GLY A 132 25.21 -2.48 -6.24
C GLY A 132 26.53 -1.83 -5.80
N GLU A 133 26.82 -1.80 -4.50
CA GLU A 133 28.13 -1.37 -4.00
C GLU A 133 29.24 -2.32 -4.42
N LYS A 134 29.05 -3.63 -4.28
CA LYS A 134 30.03 -4.63 -4.74
C LYS A 134 30.28 -4.50 -6.24
N LEU A 135 29.23 -4.31 -7.03
CA LEU A 135 29.32 -4.12 -8.48
C LEU A 135 30.14 -2.88 -8.84
N THR A 136 29.98 -1.79 -8.09
CA THR A 136 30.75 -0.55 -8.27
C THR A 136 32.22 -0.74 -7.88
N GLN A 137 32.49 -1.48 -6.81
CA GLN A 137 33.85 -1.71 -6.31
C GLN A 137 34.63 -2.75 -7.12
N ASN A 138 33.96 -3.78 -7.61
CA ASN A 138 34.55 -4.89 -8.35
C ASN A 138 33.59 -5.37 -9.46
N PRO A 139 33.60 -4.71 -10.63
CA PRO A 139 32.72 -5.09 -11.73
C PRO A 139 33.15 -6.44 -12.30
N SER A 140 32.35 -7.47 -12.04
CA SER A 140 32.55 -8.83 -12.56
C SER A 140 31.26 -9.38 -13.17
N GLN A 141 31.37 -10.39 -14.03
CA GLN A 141 30.20 -11.06 -14.60
C GLN A 141 29.31 -11.66 -13.50
N GLU A 142 29.93 -12.20 -12.45
CA GLU A 142 29.24 -12.76 -11.29
C GLU A 142 28.46 -11.68 -10.54
N ALA A 143 29.07 -10.53 -10.27
CA ALA A 143 28.40 -9.40 -9.60
C ALA A 143 27.23 -8.86 -10.43
N HIS A 144 27.40 -8.74 -11.76
CA HIS A 144 26.29 -8.34 -12.64
C HIS A 144 25.15 -9.37 -12.61
N LYS A 145 25.49 -10.67 -12.60
CA LYS A 145 24.49 -11.74 -12.50
C LYS A 145 23.74 -11.68 -11.17
N ALA A 146 24.46 -11.58 -10.05
CA ALA A 146 23.87 -11.49 -8.71
C ALA A 146 22.93 -10.27 -8.58
N PHE A 147 23.37 -9.11 -9.07
CA PHE A 147 22.56 -7.88 -9.08
C PHE A 147 21.27 -8.06 -9.90
N ASN A 148 21.38 -8.61 -11.11
CA ASN A 148 20.21 -8.84 -11.97
C ASN A 148 19.25 -9.89 -11.40
N ASP A 149 19.77 -10.99 -10.84
CA ASP A 149 18.95 -12.02 -10.18
C ASP A 149 18.18 -11.43 -8.99
N LEU A 150 18.81 -10.57 -8.18
CA LEU A 150 18.16 -9.87 -7.08
C LEU A 150 17.07 -8.91 -7.59
N LYS A 151 17.35 -8.15 -8.65
CA LYS A 151 16.37 -7.27 -9.28
C LYS A 151 15.13 -8.04 -9.73
N THR A 152 15.30 -9.17 -10.42
CA THR A 152 14.18 -10.01 -10.86
C THR A 152 13.37 -10.55 -9.68
N LYS A 153 14.03 -11.00 -8.60
CA LYS A 153 13.34 -11.43 -7.37
C LYS A 153 12.55 -10.30 -6.73
N LEU A 154 13.15 -9.11 -6.64
CA LEU A 154 12.51 -7.91 -6.08
C LEU A 154 11.25 -7.55 -6.87
N GLU A 155 11.35 -7.52 -8.21
CA GLU A 155 10.21 -7.25 -9.10
C GLU A 155 9.08 -8.28 -8.93
N GLN A 156 9.43 -9.56 -8.83
CA GLN A 156 8.46 -10.63 -8.64
C GLN A 156 7.75 -10.51 -7.27
N ALA A 157 8.52 -10.34 -6.18
CA ALA A 157 7.96 -10.19 -4.84
C ALA A 157 7.06 -8.94 -4.74
N ALA A 158 7.47 -7.83 -5.37
CA ALA A 158 6.68 -6.60 -5.42
C ALA A 158 5.35 -6.80 -6.15
N LYS A 159 5.38 -7.48 -7.32
CA LYS A 159 4.17 -7.79 -8.08
C LYS A 159 3.20 -8.68 -7.28
N GLU A 160 3.72 -9.70 -6.62
CA GLU A 160 2.92 -10.60 -5.78
C GLU A 160 2.30 -9.85 -4.59
N GLY A 161 3.09 -9.03 -3.88
CA GLY A 161 2.60 -8.20 -2.79
C GLY A 161 1.51 -7.23 -3.24
N GLN A 162 1.72 -6.53 -4.36
CA GLN A 162 0.74 -5.61 -4.93
C GLN A 162 -0.57 -6.29 -5.32
N ALA A 163 -0.51 -7.51 -5.88
CA ALA A 163 -1.71 -8.25 -6.23
C ALA A 163 -2.54 -8.59 -4.98
N ILE A 164 -1.88 -9.08 -3.92
CA ILE A 164 -2.54 -9.41 -2.66
C ILE A 164 -3.13 -8.16 -2.00
N GLU A 165 -2.37 -7.07 -1.97
CA GLU A 165 -2.82 -5.80 -1.42
C GLU A 165 -4.01 -5.24 -2.19
N ALA A 166 -4.01 -5.29 -3.52
CA ALA A 166 -5.14 -4.84 -4.33
C ALA A 166 -6.42 -5.64 -4.02
N GLU A 167 -6.31 -6.97 -3.88
CA GLU A 167 -7.44 -7.82 -3.50
C GLU A 167 -7.99 -7.49 -2.10
N LEU A 168 -7.10 -7.26 -1.13
CA LEU A 168 -7.49 -6.90 0.24
C LEU A 168 -8.09 -5.49 0.28
N ASN A 169 -7.48 -4.53 -0.40
CA ASN A 169 -7.92 -3.15 -0.44
C ASN A 169 -9.28 -2.99 -1.13
N GLN A 170 -9.57 -3.79 -2.16
CA GLN A 170 -10.87 -3.76 -2.83
C GLN A 170 -12.04 -4.09 -1.88
N LYS A 171 -11.80 -4.94 -0.88
CA LYS A 171 -12.86 -5.43 0.04
C LYS A 171 -12.83 -4.78 1.42
N TYR A 172 -11.63 -4.51 1.92
CA TYR A 172 -11.37 -4.13 3.31
C TYR A 172 -10.57 -2.83 3.42
N GLY A 173 -10.23 -2.22 2.30
CA GLY A 173 -9.54 -0.92 2.26
C GLY A 173 -10.36 0.18 2.93
N PRO A 174 -9.70 1.22 3.44
CA PRO A 174 -10.41 2.39 3.94
C PRO A 174 -11.30 2.95 2.84
N ALA A 175 -12.55 3.27 3.18
CA ALA A 175 -13.45 3.93 2.25
C ALA A 175 -12.76 5.19 1.70
N PRO A 176 -12.84 5.47 0.39
CA PRO A 176 -12.31 6.72 -0.15
C PRO A 176 -12.92 7.85 0.64
N GLN A 177 -12.07 8.67 1.30
CA GLN A 177 -12.56 9.74 2.16
C GLN A 177 -13.47 10.64 1.32
N SER A 178 -14.76 10.67 1.67
CA SER A 178 -15.67 11.67 1.15
C SER A 178 -15.05 13.03 1.46
N ALA A 179 -14.82 13.83 0.42
CA ALA A 179 -14.37 15.20 0.60
C ALA A 179 -15.28 15.89 1.63
N PRO A 180 -14.74 16.72 2.54
CA PRO A 180 -15.54 17.42 3.54
C PRO A 180 -16.68 18.16 2.84
N TYR A 181 -17.91 17.90 3.28
CA TYR A 181 -19.10 18.61 2.84
C TYR A 181 -18.87 20.11 3.08
N VAL A 182 -18.66 20.86 2.00
CA VAL A 182 -18.78 22.31 2.00
C VAL A 182 -20.26 22.57 1.72
N PRO A 183 -21.04 23.11 2.68
CA PRO A 183 -22.41 23.51 2.40
C PRO A 183 -22.37 24.50 1.24
N GLN A 184 -22.92 24.11 0.08
CA GLN A 184 -23.19 25.06 -0.99
C GLN A 184 -24.23 26.03 -0.45
N SER A 185 -23.81 27.25 -0.13
CA SER A 185 -24.73 28.35 0.12
C SER A 185 -25.69 28.45 -1.07
N GLU A 186 -26.95 28.23 -0.75
CA GLU A 186 -28.11 28.34 -1.63
C GLU A 186 -28.06 29.68 -2.38
N VAL A 187 -27.69 29.64 -3.66
CA VAL A 187 -27.88 30.79 -4.56
C VAL A 187 -29.36 30.85 -4.88
N SER A 188 -30.10 31.65 -4.12
CA SER A 188 -31.48 32.01 -4.44
C SER A 188 -31.55 32.64 -5.84
N PRO A 189 -32.43 32.19 -6.74
CA PRO A 189 -32.65 32.84 -8.02
C PRO A 189 -33.48 34.11 -7.81
N ALA A 190 -32.86 35.28 -7.91
CA ALA A 190 -33.60 36.53 -8.00
C ALA A 190 -34.29 36.62 -9.38
N SER A 191 -35.60 36.36 -9.38
CA SER A 191 -36.49 36.64 -10.50
C SER A 191 -36.82 38.12 -10.62
N THR A 192 -36.90 38.54 -11.88
CA THR A 192 -37.76 39.57 -12.48
C THR A 192 -37.55 41.05 -12.15
N GLU A 193 -37.16 41.76 -13.21
CA GLU A 193 -37.61 43.09 -13.69
C GLU A 193 -38.78 43.76 -12.93
N PRO A 194 -38.82 45.11 -12.90
CA PRO A 194 -39.71 45.74 -13.88
C PRO A 194 -39.21 47.04 -14.53
N THR A 195 -39.79 47.23 -15.71
CA THR A 195 -39.86 48.37 -16.65
C THR A 195 -40.30 49.75 -16.08
N GLN A 196 -39.80 50.83 -16.72
CA GLN A 196 -40.23 52.26 -16.77
C GLN A 196 -40.21 53.09 -15.47
N LYS A 197 -39.80 54.36 -15.46
CA LYS A 197 -40.12 55.47 -16.37
C LYS A 197 -39.05 56.56 -16.34
#